data_AF-A0A851ICY0-F1
#
_entry.id   AF-A0A851ICY0-F1
#
_cell.length_a   1.000
_cell.length_b   1.000
_cell.length_c   1.000
_cell.angle_alpha   90.00
_cell.angle_beta   90.00
_cell.angle_gamma   90.00
#
_symmetry.space_group_name_H-M   'P 1'
#
loop_
_entity.id
_entity.type
_entity.pdbx_description
1 polymer ?
#
loop_
_entity_poly.entity_id
_entity_poly.type
_entity_poly.pdbx_seq_one_letter_code
_entity_poly.pdbx_strand_id
1 'polypeptide(L)'
;MPQRTPESRREKTRGTLPAALRRCLLLLLLLSSLSAACVRSNDAPPSPDTEEPPAHSGCYVSEYGNFRFHGDGSHLTAALLLPDGHELSGDMYYRFQWEHHGVCRYDVASLLVLAEENSGDTLCEFQVLSASEECISLCYFADDAQYEFTLKKQEGIA
;
A
#
# COMPACT_ATOMS: atom_id res chain seq x y z
N MET A 1 52.17 75.10 -5.12
CA MET A 1 52.01 73.68 -4.74
C MET A 1 51.07 73.62 -3.54
N PRO A 2 49.81 73.22 -3.75
CA PRO A 2 49.38 71.92 -3.22
C PRO A 2 48.50 71.11 -4.18
N GLN A 3 48.41 69.81 -3.89
CA GLN A 3 47.75 68.72 -4.62
C GLN A 3 46.22 68.81 -4.59
N ARG A 4 45.56 68.31 -5.65
CA ARG A 4 44.22 67.73 -5.57
C ARG A 4 44.24 66.30 -6.13
N THR A 5 43.58 65.44 -5.37
CA THR A 5 43.43 63.98 -5.42
C THR A 5 42.67 63.46 -6.65
N PRO A 6 42.85 62.18 -7.02
CA PRO A 6 42.06 61.53 -8.07
C PRO A 6 40.74 60.96 -7.50
N GLU A 7 39.62 61.25 -8.16
CA GLU A 7 38.34 60.60 -7.88
C GLU A 7 38.34 59.16 -8.41
N SER A 8 38.17 58.21 -7.49
CA SER A 8 37.90 56.80 -7.75
C SER A 8 36.43 56.62 -8.12
N ARG A 9 36.16 56.30 -9.39
CA ARG A 9 34.81 55.94 -9.85
C ARG A 9 34.56 54.46 -9.57
N ARG A 10 33.78 54.17 -8.53
CA ARG A 10 33.31 52.81 -8.18
C ARG A 10 32.37 52.29 -9.28
N GLU A 11 32.76 51.19 -9.93
CA GLU A 11 31.87 50.37 -10.75
C GLU A 11 30.83 49.66 -9.86
N LYS A 12 29.56 49.85 -10.20
CA LYS A 12 28.41 49.20 -9.55
C LYS A 12 28.24 47.81 -10.16
N THR A 13 28.86 46.81 -9.55
CA THR A 13 28.68 45.40 -9.93
C THR A 13 27.23 44.97 -9.68
N ARG A 14 26.44 44.82 -10.75
CA ARG A 14 25.15 44.12 -10.72
C ARG A 14 25.43 42.65 -10.37
N GLY A 15 25.05 42.25 -9.15
CA GLY A 15 25.17 40.88 -8.67
C GLY A 15 24.43 39.91 -9.58
N THR A 16 25.18 39.24 -10.44
CA THR A 16 24.70 38.11 -11.22
C THR A 16 25.06 36.86 -10.43
N LEU A 17 24.06 36.09 -9.99
CA LEU A 17 24.30 34.86 -9.22
C LEU A 17 25.34 33.98 -9.94
N PRO A 18 26.35 33.45 -9.23
CA PRO A 18 27.42 32.68 -9.84
C PRO A 18 26.83 31.47 -10.58
N ALA A 19 27.40 31.13 -11.74
CA ALA A 19 26.88 30.07 -12.60
C ALA A 19 26.71 28.71 -11.88
N ALA A 20 27.53 28.44 -10.86
CA ALA A 20 27.40 27.28 -9.99
C ALA A 20 26.08 27.27 -9.19
N LEU A 21 25.66 28.42 -8.67
CA LEU A 21 24.43 28.57 -7.88
C LEU A 21 23.18 28.39 -8.77
N ARG A 22 23.25 28.87 -10.03
CA ARG A 22 22.21 28.61 -11.05
C ARG A 22 22.12 27.12 -11.40
N ARG A 23 23.26 26.43 -11.53
CA ARG A 23 23.32 24.99 -11.80
C ARG A 23 22.77 24.17 -10.61
N CYS A 24 23.09 24.54 -9.38
CA CYS A 24 22.54 23.89 -8.19
C CYS A 24 21.02 24.09 -8.06
N LEU A 25 20.51 25.29 -8.36
CA LEU A 25 19.07 25.57 -8.30
C LEU A 25 18.29 24.75 -9.35
N LEU A 26 18.85 24.58 -10.55
CA LEU A 26 18.24 23.76 -11.61
C LEU A 26 18.25 22.26 -11.26
N LEU A 27 19.31 21.77 -10.62
CA LEU A 27 19.38 20.39 -10.12
C LEU A 27 18.33 20.14 -9.03
N LEU A 28 18.19 21.06 -8.07
CA LEU A 28 17.16 20.96 -7.02
C LEU A 28 15.73 20.97 -7.58
N LEU A 29 15.45 21.78 -8.60
CA LEU A 29 14.17 21.80 -9.32
C LEU A 29 13.92 20.51 -10.12
N LEU A 30 14.95 19.89 -10.68
CA LEU A 30 14.83 18.60 -11.36
C LEU A 30 14.50 17.47 -10.37
N LEU A 31 15.19 17.42 -9.23
CA LEU A 31 14.94 16.39 -8.21
C LEU A 31 13.54 16.53 -7.58
N SER A 32 13.00 17.74 -7.43
CA SER A 32 11.63 17.92 -6.92
C SER A 32 10.53 17.51 -7.90
N SER A 33 10.87 17.26 -9.18
CA SER A 33 9.90 16.77 -10.18
C SER A 33 9.78 15.24 -10.23
N LEU A 34 10.74 14.50 -9.65
CA LEU A 34 10.72 13.03 -9.63
C LEU A 34 9.77 12.44 -8.57
N SER A 35 9.34 13.22 -7.58
CA SER A 35 8.39 12.76 -6.55
C SER A 35 6.91 12.82 -6.97
N ALA A 36 6.61 13.24 -8.21
CA ALA A 36 5.26 13.22 -8.76
C ALA A 36 4.88 11.87 -9.41
N ALA A 37 5.78 10.88 -9.38
CA ALA A 37 5.44 9.48 -9.64
C ALA A 37 4.92 8.79 -8.37
N CYS A 38 4.11 9.49 -7.57
CA CYS A 38 3.13 8.80 -6.74
C CYS A 38 2.16 8.16 -7.73
N VAL A 39 2.25 6.84 -7.87
CA VAL A 39 1.23 6.00 -8.48
C VAL A 39 -0.10 6.56 -8.00
N ARG A 40 -0.91 7.10 -8.91
CA ARG A 40 -2.30 7.46 -8.61
C ARG A 40 -2.93 6.19 -8.07
N SER A 41 -3.08 6.11 -6.74
CA SER A 41 -4.15 5.33 -6.14
C SER A 41 -5.38 5.76 -6.93
N ASN A 42 -5.98 4.81 -7.64
CA ASN A 42 -7.22 5.12 -8.31
C ASN A 42 -8.26 5.14 -7.19
N ASP A 43 -8.35 6.27 -6.47
CA ASP A 43 -9.31 6.55 -5.39
C ASP A 43 -10.77 6.61 -5.93
N ALA A 44 -11.02 6.02 -7.10
CA ALA A 44 -12.36 5.85 -7.61
C ALA A 44 -12.94 4.56 -7.01
N PRO A 45 -14.15 4.62 -6.44
CA PRO A 45 -14.84 3.41 -5.99
C PRO A 45 -15.00 2.45 -7.17
N PRO A 46 -15.08 1.14 -6.90
CA PRO A 46 -15.20 0.14 -7.95
C PRO A 46 -16.42 0.41 -8.84
N SER A 47 -16.25 0.17 -10.15
CA SER A 47 -17.32 0.37 -11.13
C SER A 47 -18.50 -0.56 -10.82
N PRO A 48 -19.74 -0.06 -10.77
CA PRO A 48 -20.91 -0.87 -10.46
C PRO A 48 -21.31 -1.84 -11.58
N ASP A 49 -20.74 -1.70 -12.79
CA ASP A 49 -21.18 -2.43 -13.99
C ASP A 49 -20.51 -3.80 -14.21
N THR A 50 -19.58 -4.20 -13.34
CA THR A 50 -18.93 -5.53 -13.41
C THR A 50 -19.74 -6.57 -12.63
N GLU A 51 -19.88 -7.78 -13.19
CA GLU A 51 -20.52 -8.91 -12.50
C GLU A 51 -19.81 -9.21 -11.18
N GLU A 52 -20.58 -9.42 -10.11
CA GLU A 52 -20.06 -9.72 -8.78
C GLU A 52 -19.45 -11.12 -8.75
N PRO A 53 -18.18 -11.28 -8.37
CA PRO A 53 -17.56 -12.58 -8.32
C PRO A 53 -18.17 -13.41 -7.17
N PRO A 54 -18.11 -14.75 -7.28
CA PRO A 54 -18.57 -15.61 -6.19
C PRO A 54 -17.72 -15.40 -4.94
N ALA A 55 -18.31 -15.58 -3.76
CA ALA A 55 -17.54 -15.57 -2.51
C ALA A 55 -16.40 -16.59 -2.58
N HIS A 56 -15.24 -16.22 -2.02
CA HIS A 56 -14.13 -17.13 -1.84
C HIS A 56 -14.59 -18.38 -1.08
N SER A 57 -14.19 -19.55 -1.58
CA SER A 57 -14.50 -20.83 -0.97
C SER A 57 -13.34 -21.81 -1.15
N GLY A 58 -13.15 -22.67 -0.16
CA GLY A 58 -12.09 -23.68 -0.17
C GLY A 58 -10.84 -23.25 0.60
N CYS A 59 -9.80 -24.08 0.50
CA CYS A 59 -8.54 -23.90 1.21
C CYS A 59 -7.53 -23.13 0.34
N TYR A 60 -6.90 -22.11 0.91
CA TYR A 60 -5.83 -21.33 0.28
C TYR A 60 -4.58 -21.43 1.15
N VAL A 61 -3.45 -21.75 0.52
CA VAL A 61 -2.21 -22.09 1.23
C VAL A 61 -1.09 -21.14 0.81
N SER A 62 -0.27 -20.75 1.78
CA SER A 62 0.98 -20.00 1.60
C SER A 62 2.12 -20.68 2.38
N GLU A 63 3.32 -20.10 2.35
CA GLU A 63 4.43 -20.56 3.19
C GLU A 63 4.22 -20.32 4.70
N TYR A 64 3.26 -19.46 5.07
CA TYR A 64 2.94 -19.10 6.46
C TYR A 64 1.76 -19.89 7.04
N GLY A 65 1.00 -20.60 6.20
CA GLY A 65 -0.15 -21.36 6.66
C GLY A 65 -1.29 -21.40 5.65
N ASN A 66 -2.53 -21.47 6.15
CA ASN A 66 -3.71 -21.55 5.30
C ASN A 66 -4.93 -20.77 5.81
N PHE A 67 -5.74 -20.30 4.86
CA PHE A 67 -7.11 -19.85 5.09
C PHE A 67 -8.08 -20.84 4.44
N ARG A 68 -9.10 -21.28 5.18
CA ARG A 68 -10.24 -22.02 4.64
C ARG A 68 -11.46 -21.12 4.63
N PHE A 69 -11.83 -20.63 3.45
CA PHE A 69 -13.04 -19.84 3.27
C PHE A 69 -14.26 -20.75 3.14
N HIS A 70 -15.35 -20.42 3.85
CA HIS A 70 -16.55 -21.26 3.91
C HIS A 70 -17.53 -21.02 2.75
N GLY A 71 -17.32 -19.97 1.94
CA GLY A 71 -18.17 -19.66 0.79
C GLY A 71 -19.47 -18.93 1.12
N ASP A 72 -19.67 -18.54 2.37
CA ASP A 72 -20.80 -17.73 2.83
C ASP A 72 -20.57 -16.21 2.67
N GLY A 73 -19.36 -15.81 2.28
CA GLY A 73 -18.97 -14.42 2.07
C GLY A 73 -18.48 -13.69 3.32
N SER A 74 -18.43 -14.35 4.48
CA SER A 74 -18.07 -13.69 5.74
C SER A 74 -17.19 -14.50 6.68
N HIS A 75 -17.15 -15.83 6.58
CA HIS A 75 -16.43 -16.66 7.52
C HIS A 75 -15.25 -17.39 6.88
N LEU A 76 -14.16 -17.50 7.64
CA LEU A 76 -13.04 -18.38 7.33
C LEU A 76 -12.48 -19.02 8.60
N THR A 77 -11.79 -20.15 8.42
CA THR A 77 -10.91 -20.71 9.44
C THR A 77 -9.47 -20.40 9.05
N ALA A 78 -8.68 -19.81 9.95
CA ALA A 78 -7.27 -19.56 9.72
C ALA A 78 -6.37 -20.51 10.51
N ALA A 79 -5.21 -20.81 9.94
CA ALA A 79 -4.07 -21.33 10.64
C ALA A 79 -2.81 -20.74 9.99
N LEU A 80 -2.44 -19.51 10.37
CA LEU A 80 -1.26 -18.78 9.89
C LEU A 80 -0.31 -18.45 11.05
N LEU A 81 0.99 -18.58 10.78
CA LEU A 81 2.06 -18.03 11.59
C LEU A 81 2.77 -16.94 10.78
N LEU A 82 2.56 -15.68 11.14
CA LEU A 82 3.12 -14.53 10.45
C LEU A 82 4.64 -14.36 10.75
N PRO A 83 5.38 -13.65 9.89
CA PRO A 83 6.84 -13.50 10.01
C PRO A 83 7.34 -12.85 11.31
N ASP A 84 6.51 -12.05 11.97
CA ASP A 84 6.77 -11.41 13.26
C ASP A 84 6.47 -12.34 14.46
N GLY A 85 5.99 -13.56 14.20
CA GLY A 85 5.59 -14.53 15.20
C GLY A 85 4.13 -14.40 15.66
N HIS A 86 3.35 -13.50 15.08
CA HIS A 86 1.92 -13.40 15.37
C HIS A 86 1.16 -14.61 14.77
N GLU A 87 0.34 -15.27 15.58
CA GLU A 87 -0.42 -16.47 15.18
C GLU A 87 -1.91 -16.14 15.01
N LEU A 88 -2.47 -16.52 13.86
CA LEU A 88 -3.90 -16.44 13.56
C LEU A 88 -4.44 -17.86 13.43
N SER A 89 -5.26 -18.27 14.40
CA SER A 89 -5.75 -19.65 14.50
C SER A 89 -7.22 -19.67 14.92
N GLY A 90 -8.02 -20.47 14.21
CA GLY A 90 -9.44 -20.68 14.50
C GLY A 90 -10.40 -19.99 13.54
N ASP A 91 -11.68 -20.02 13.91
CA ASP A 91 -12.77 -19.43 13.12
C ASP A 91 -12.86 -17.91 13.33
N MET A 92 -13.04 -17.18 12.25
CA MET A 92 -13.07 -15.72 12.25
C MET A 92 -13.93 -15.17 11.11
N TYR A 93 -14.38 -13.94 11.29
CA TYR A 93 -14.96 -13.16 10.20
C TYR A 93 -13.88 -12.55 9.34
N TYR A 94 -14.14 -12.49 8.05
CA TYR A 94 -13.35 -11.71 7.12
C TYR A 94 -14.23 -10.72 6.35
N ARG A 95 -13.64 -9.62 5.95
CA ARG A 95 -14.25 -8.68 5.02
C ARG A 95 -13.21 -8.04 4.14
N PHE A 96 -13.53 -7.93 2.86
CA PHE A 96 -12.75 -7.15 1.91
C PHE A 96 -13.21 -5.69 1.95
N GLN A 97 -12.27 -4.76 2.00
CA GLN A 97 -12.56 -3.33 2.05
C GLN A 97 -11.78 -2.56 1.01
N TRP A 98 -12.40 -1.49 0.54
CA TRP A 98 -11.73 -0.48 -0.27
C TRP A 98 -11.36 0.68 0.65
N GLU A 99 -10.07 0.75 0.97
CA GLU A 99 -9.48 1.64 1.97
C GLU A 99 -10.35 1.70 3.24
N HIS A 100 -10.77 2.89 3.64
CA HIS A 100 -11.68 3.11 4.76
C HIS A 100 -13.13 3.41 4.31
N HIS A 101 -13.45 3.20 3.04
CA HIS A 101 -14.74 3.54 2.46
C HIS A 101 -15.83 2.48 2.67
N GLY A 102 -15.44 1.25 3.04
CA GLY A 102 -16.38 0.20 3.43
C GLY A 102 -16.11 -1.14 2.75
N VAL A 103 -17.04 -2.07 2.97
CA VAL A 103 -16.96 -3.44 2.43
C VAL A 103 -17.16 -3.41 0.91
N CYS A 104 -16.36 -4.20 0.20
CA CYS A 104 -16.42 -4.34 -1.24
C CYS A 104 -16.06 -5.75 -1.69
N ARG A 105 -16.13 -6.01 -3.00
CA ARG A 105 -15.68 -7.27 -3.59
C ARG A 105 -14.17 -7.43 -3.49
N TYR A 106 -13.70 -8.66 -3.43
CA TYR A 106 -12.27 -8.94 -3.25
C TYR A 106 -11.40 -8.46 -4.42
N ASP A 107 -11.91 -8.46 -5.65
CA ASP A 107 -11.15 -8.14 -6.87
C ASP A 107 -10.82 -6.65 -7.02
N VAL A 108 -11.42 -5.82 -6.17
CA VAL A 108 -11.25 -4.37 -6.11
C VAL A 108 -10.85 -3.90 -4.71
N ALA A 109 -10.68 -4.83 -3.77
CA ALA A 109 -10.34 -4.53 -2.40
C ALA A 109 -8.88 -4.09 -2.28
N SER A 110 -8.63 -3.16 -1.37
CA SER A 110 -7.28 -2.80 -0.95
C SER A 110 -6.92 -3.39 0.41
N LEU A 111 -7.91 -3.86 1.18
CA LEU A 111 -7.72 -4.45 2.50
C LEU A 111 -8.51 -5.75 2.65
N LEU A 112 -7.92 -6.70 3.37
CA LEU A 112 -8.58 -7.87 3.94
C LEU A 112 -8.48 -7.73 5.46
N VAL A 113 -9.64 -7.58 6.11
CA VAL A 113 -9.72 -7.41 7.56
C VAL A 113 -10.26 -8.70 8.16
N LEU A 114 -9.55 -9.24 9.16
CA LEU A 114 -9.96 -10.38 9.95
C LEU A 114 -10.43 -9.91 11.33
N ALA A 115 -11.57 -10.42 11.79
CA ALA A 115 -12.19 -10.03 13.03
C ALA A 115 -12.76 -11.24 13.79
N GLU A 116 -12.85 -11.13 15.10
CA GLU A 116 -13.40 -12.21 15.94
C GLU A 116 -14.92 -12.31 15.84
N GLU A 117 -15.46 -13.54 15.96
CA GLU A 117 -16.86 -13.87 15.70
C GLU A 117 -17.88 -13.09 16.57
N ASN A 118 -17.48 -12.63 17.76
CA ASN A 118 -18.43 -12.13 18.75
C ASN A 118 -18.17 -10.70 19.24
N SER A 119 -16.98 -10.15 18.99
CA SER A 119 -16.59 -8.81 19.42
C SER A 119 -16.62 -7.79 18.28
N GLY A 120 -16.39 -8.24 17.03
CA GLY A 120 -16.14 -7.36 15.90
C GLY A 120 -14.78 -6.66 15.97
N ASP A 121 -13.94 -7.03 16.95
CA ASP A 121 -12.60 -6.50 17.11
C ASP A 121 -11.71 -7.02 15.98
N THR A 122 -10.97 -6.10 15.35
CA THR A 122 -10.01 -6.44 14.31
C THR A 122 -8.85 -7.23 14.92
N LEU A 123 -8.65 -8.46 14.46
CA LEU A 123 -7.54 -9.32 14.82
C LEU A 123 -6.31 -9.01 13.97
N CYS A 124 -6.53 -8.80 12.67
CA CYS A 124 -5.46 -8.54 11.72
C CYS A 124 -6.01 -7.83 10.48
N GLU A 125 -5.15 -7.04 9.85
CA GLU A 125 -5.43 -6.37 8.59
C GLU A 125 -4.27 -6.64 7.62
N PHE A 126 -4.63 -7.00 6.40
CA PHE A 126 -3.69 -7.20 5.30
C PHE A 126 -4.02 -6.22 4.19
N GLN A 127 -3.00 -5.63 3.60
CA GLN A 127 -3.16 -4.95 2.32
C GLN A 127 -3.31 -6.00 1.22
N VAL A 128 -4.35 -5.86 0.40
CA VAL A 128 -4.58 -6.72 -0.76
C VAL A 128 -3.81 -6.14 -1.94
N LEU A 129 -2.85 -6.91 -2.44
CA LEU A 129 -2.07 -6.56 -3.63
C LEU A 129 -2.79 -7.00 -4.90
N SER A 130 -3.42 -8.17 -4.85
CA SER A 130 -4.35 -8.66 -5.86
C SER A 130 -5.18 -9.81 -5.27
N ALA A 131 -6.41 -9.97 -5.76
CA ALA A 131 -7.24 -11.11 -5.40
C ALA A 131 -8.05 -11.59 -6.62
N SER A 132 -8.17 -12.90 -6.73
CA SER A 132 -8.89 -13.64 -7.77
C SER A 132 -9.45 -14.89 -7.13
N GLU A 133 -10.38 -15.59 -7.78
CA GLU A 133 -10.95 -16.82 -7.22
C GLU A 133 -9.87 -17.87 -6.85
N GLU A 134 -8.75 -17.91 -7.56
CA GLU A 134 -7.72 -18.93 -7.39
C GLU A 134 -6.55 -18.50 -6.50
N CYS A 135 -6.45 -17.19 -6.18
CA CYS A 135 -5.25 -16.64 -5.59
C CYS A 135 -5.52 -15.31 -4.89
N ILE A 136 -4.94 -15.13 -3.71
CA ILE A 136 -4.95 -13.88 -2.95
C ILE A 136 -3.51 -13.51 -2.60
N SER A 137 -3.02 -12.39 -3.09
CA SER A 137 -1.71 -11.83 -2.73
C SER A 137 -1.90 -10.74 -1.69
N LEU A 138 -1.26 -10.92 -0.54
CA LEU A 138 -1.39 -10.08 0.63
C LEU A 138 -0.06 -9.47 1.02
N CYS A 139 -0.15 -8.33 1.68
CA CYS A 139 0.95 -7.64 2.31
C CYS A 139 0.60 -7.36 3.78
N TYR A 140 1.48 -7.81 4.68
CA TYR A 140 1.38 -7.64 6.12
C TYR A 140 2.46 -6.66 6.61
N PHE A 141 2.08 -5.76 7.51
CA PHE A 141 2.98 -4.75 8.08
C PHE A 141 3.15 -5.00 9.58
N ALA A 142 4.40 -5.17 10.02
CA ALA A 142 4.74 -5.32 11.43
C ALA A 142 6.12 -4.69 11.69
N ASP A 143 6.24 -3.92 12.78
CA ASP A 143 7.51 -3.31 13.24
C ASP A 143 8.33 -2.62 12.13
N ASP A 144 7.68 -1.76 11.35
CA ASP A 144 8.26 -1.04 10.19
C ASP A 144 8.74 -1.96 9.04
N ALA A 145 8.47 -3.26 9.10
CA ALA A 145 8.73 -4.22 8.04
C ALA A 145 7.47 -4.55 7.23
N GLN A 146 7.70 -4.90 5.97
CA GLN A 146 6.67 -5.29 5.01
C GLN A 146 6.91 -6.73 4.58
N TYR A 147 5.86 -7.55 4.67
CA TYR A 147 5.90 -8.97 4.32
C TYR A 147 4.84 -9.29 3.28
N GLU A 148 5.27 -9.62 2.07
CA GLU A 148 4.38 -10.02 0.98
C GLU A 148 4.32 -11.54 0.88
N PHE A 149 3.12 -12.08 0.70
CA PHE A 149 2.92 -13.51 0.47
C PHE A 149 1.67 -13.77 -0.35
N THR A 150 1.59 -14.97 -0.89
CA THR A 150 0.50 -15.37 -1.76
C THR A 150 -0.14 -16.65 -1.27
N LEU A 151 -1.46 -16.59 -1.09
CA LEU A 151 -2.34 -17.68 -0.77
C LEU A 151 -2.93 -18.24 -2.07
N LYS A 152 -2.60 -19.48 -2.40
CA LYS A 152 -3.11 -20.16 -3.61
C LYS A 152 -4.18 -21.18 -3.24
N LYS A 153 -5.29 -21.17 -3.96
CA LYS A 153 -6.36 -22.16 -3.79
C LYS A 153 -5.80 -23.55 -4.03
N GLN A 154 -6.08 -24.46 -3.12
CA GLN A 154 -5.71 -25.86 -3.24
C GLN A 154 -6.89 -26.65 -3.80
N GLU A 155 -6.73 -27.18 -5.01
CA GLU A 155 -7.74 -28.06 -5.60
C GLU A 155 -7.83 -29.39 -4.82
N GLY A 156 -9.06 -29.84 -4.52
CA GLY A 156 -9.31 -31.21 -4.07
C GLY A 156 -9.47 -31.46 -2.57
N ILE A 157 -9.69 -30.42 -1.74
CA ILE A 157 -10.08 -30.57 -0.34
C ILE A 157 -11.49 -30.00 -0.15
N ALA A 158 -12.49 -30.88 -0.25
CA ALA A 158 -13.88 -30.62 0.16
C ALA A 158 -14.05 -31.01 1.63
#